data_AF-A0A931DNL2-F1
#
_entry.id   AF-A0A931DNL2-F1
#
_cell.length_a   1.000
_cell.length_b   1.000
_cell.length_c   1.000
_cell.angle_alpha   90.00
_cell.angle_beta   90.00
_cell.angle_gamma   90.00
#
_symmetry.space_group_name_H-M   'P 1'
#
loop_
_entity.id
_entity.type
_entity.pdbx_description
1 polymer ?
#
loop_
_entity_poly.entity_id
_entity_poly.type
_entity_poly.pdbx_seq_one_letter_code
_entity_poly.pdbx_strand_id
1 'polypeptide(L)'
;MIRAYIREDIAGMTLAITLVQESEGRTRHILRIVEGGSNTILGWEELPDHPDPNIDPTLRLRDSEAHALLEALARHYNGAEDTRALRRDYDAERERVDRLTETLGAIVGNLSGLAYAINTSGRAEPVPTTEQWHKITEEGRGPR
;
A
#
# COMPACT_ATOMS: atom_id res chain seq x y z
N MET A 1 -16.31 -13.32 -19.64
CA MET A 1 -15.63 -12.05 -19.33
C MET A 1 -14.13 -12.21 -19.58
N ILE A 2 -13.47 -11.23 -20.20
CA ILE A 2 -12.01 -11.23 -20.34
C ILE A 2 -11.43 -10.35 -19.22
N ARG A 3 -10.42 -10.85 -18.52
CA ARG A 3 -9.68 -10.13 -17.49
C ARG A 3 -8.22 -10.04 -17.87
N ALA A 4 -7.61 -8.89 -17.64
CA ALA A 4 -6.18 -8.68 -17.76
C ALA A 4 -5.56 -8.69 -16.36
N TYR A 5 -4.56 -9.54 -16.16
CA TYR A 5 -3.73 -9.56 -14.96
C TYR A 5 -2.36 -8.98 -15.34
N ILE A 6 -1.94 -7.94 -14.61
CA ILE A 6 -0.71 -7.21 -14.87
C ILE A 6 0.23 -7.44 -13.69
N ARG A 7 1.45 -7.87 -13.98
CA ARG A 7 2.51 -8.05 -12.98
C ARG A 7 3.75 -7.31 -13.43
N GLU A 8 4.24 -6.43 -12.58
CA GLU A 8 5.53 -5.76 -12.76
C GLU A 8 6.65 -6.66 -12.20
N ASP A 9 7.66 -6.91 -13.02
CA ASP A 9 8.92 -7.49 -12.59
C ASP A 9 9.92 -6.35 -12.40
N ILE A 10 10.07 -5.92 -11.14
CA ILE A 10 10.93 -4.81 -10.74
C ILE A 10 12.40 -5.11 -11.04
N ALA A 11 12.82 -6.37 -10.90
CA ALA A 11 14.21 -6.77 -11.13
C ALA A 11 14.55 -6.78 -12.63
N GLY A 12 13.61 -7.23 -13.45
CA GLY A 12 13.76 -7.26 -14.91
C GLY A 12 13.39 -5.96 -15.62
N MET A 13 12.79 -4.98 -14.92
CA MET A 13 12.13 -3.81 -15.52
C MET A 13 11.20 -4.21 -16.68
N THR A 14 10.40 -5.26 -16.44
CA THR A 14 9.46 -5.77 -17.46
C THR A 14 8.04 -5.80 -16.93
N LEU A 15 7.09 -5.62 -17.85
CA LEU A 15 5.67 -5.74 -17.59
C LEU A 15 5.17 -7.06 -18.18
N ALA A 16 4.67 -7.95 -17.32
CA ALA A 16 4.04 -9.19 -17.73
C ALA A 16 2.52 -9.00 -17.74
N ILE A 17 1.90 -9.25 -18.90
CA ILE A 17 0.45 -9.13 -19.09
C ILE A 17 -0.11 -10.52 -19.40
N THR A 18 -1.11 -10.93 -18.64
CA THR A 18 -1.82 -12.20 -18.81
C THR A 18 -3.30 -11.93 -19.09
N LEU A 19 -3.78 -12.35 -20.26
CA LEU A 19 -5.19 -12.18 -20.64
C LEU A 19 -5.92 -13.51 -20.44
N VAL A 20 -6.90 -13.50 -19.53
CA VAL A 20 -7.69 -14.68 -19.17
C VAL A 20 -9.14 -14.47 -19.56
N GLN A 21 -9.71 -15.40 -20.31
CA GLN A 21 -11.13 -15.50 -20.54
C GLN A 21 -11.75 -16.41 -19.47
N GLU A 22 -12.56 -15.80 -18.61
CA GLU A 22 -13.38 -16.49 -17.62
C GLU A 22 -14.81 -16.64 -18.16
N SER A 23 -15.34 -17.85 -18.17
CA SER A 23 -16.75 -18.12 -18.47
C SER A 23 -17.37 -18.75 -17.24
N GLU A 24 -18.58 -18.31 -16.87
CA GLU A 24 -19.28 -18.83 -15.69
C GLU A 24 -19.40 -20.36 -15.77
N GLY A 25 -18.85 -21.05 -14.77
CA GLY A 25 -18.88 -22.51 -14.65
C GLY A 25 -18.08 -23.29 -15.70
N ARG A 26 -17.11 -22.66 -16.39
CA ARG A 26 -16.28 -23.30 -17.42
C ARG A 26 -14.78 -23.11 -17.17
N THR A 27 -13.99 -23.95 -17.85
CA THR A 27 -12.53 -23.86 -17.94
C THR A 27 -12.10 -22.44 -18.29
N ARG A 28 -11.15 -21.91 -17.51
CA ARG A 28 -10.51 -20.62 -17.80
C ARG A 28 -9.62 -20.80 -19.01
N HIS A 29 -9.54 -19.81 -19.88
CA HIS A 29 -8.62 -19.85 -21.02
C HIS A 29 -7.65 -18.69 -20.95
N ILE A 30 -6.39 -18.91 -21.30
CA ILE A 30 -5.38 -17.87 -21.46
C ILE A 30 -5.15 -17.60 -22.94
N LEU A 31 -5.02 -16.32 -23.31
CA LEU A 31 -4.59 -15.97 -24.66
C LEU A 31 -3.09 -16.24 -24.80
N ARG A 32 -2.72 -16.97 -25.84
CA ARG A 32 -1.33 -17.20 -26.26
C ARG A 32 -1.06 -16.49 -27.57
N ILE A 33 0.03 -15.75 -27.56
CA ILE A 33 0.59 -15.11 -28.76
C ILE A 33 1.85 -15.91 -29.09
N VAL A 34 1.81 -16.67 -30.17
CA VAL A 34 2.98 -17.38 -30.67
C VAL A 34 3.58 -16.54 -31.79
N GLU A 35 4.69 -15.87 -31.49
CA GLU A 35 5.38 -15.02 -32.45
C GLU A 35 6.14 -15.87 -33.48
N GLY A 36 5.67 -15.83 -34.73
CA GLY A 36 6.29 -16.47 -35.89
C GLY A 36 6.76 -15.47 -36.95
N GLY A 37 7.02 -14.22 -36.56
CA GLY A 37 7.28 -13.11 -37.51
C GLY A 37 6.00 -12.70 -38.24
N SER A 38 5.96 -12.85 -39.56
CA SER A 38 4.75 -12.55 -40.36
C SER A 38 3.55 -13.46 -40.06
N ASN A 39 3.78 -14.58 -39.37
CA ASN A 39 2.75 -15.52 -38.94
C ASN A 39 2.58 -15.48 -37.41
N THR A 40 2.17 -14.33 -36.88
CA THR A 40 1.75 -14.27 -35.48
C THR A 40 0.41 -15.00 -35.33
N ILE A 41 0.39 -16.06 -34.52
CA ILE A 41 -0.81 -16.86 -34.26
C ILE A 41 -1.36 -16.49 -32.89
N LEU A 42 -2.66 -16.21 -32.84
CA LEU A 42 -3.42 -15.99 -31.61
C LEU A 42 -4.25 -17.24 -31.31
N GLY A 43 -4.09 -17.80 -30.12
CA GLY A 43 -4.83 -18.98 -29.68
C GLY A 43 -5.28 -18.89 -28.23
N TRP A 44 -6.39 -19.53 -27.90
CA TRP A 44 -6.83 -19.70 -26.52
C TRP A 44 -6.38 -21.08 -26.03
N GLU A 45 -5.68 -21.11 -24.90
CA GLU A 45 -5.23 -22.33 -24.24
C GLU A 45 -6.01 -22.51 -22.93
N GLU A 46 -6.42 -23.74 -22.61
CA GLU A 46 -7.08 -24.04 -21.35
C GLU A 46 -6.12 -23.87 -20.17
N LEU A 47 -6.55 -23.10 -19.17
CA LEU A 47 -5.83 -22.87 -17.94
C LEU A 47 -6.31 -23.88 -16.89
N PRO A 48 -5.40 -24.56 -16.15
CA PRO A 48 -5.79 -25.46 -15.08
C PRO A 48 -6.62 -24.74 -14.00
N ASP A 49 -7.51 -25.49 -13.33
CA ASP A 49 -8.39 -24.95 -12.28
C ASP A 49 -7.61 -24.47 -11.05
N HIS A 50 -6.42 -25.01 -10.81
CA HIS A 50 -5.54 -24.57 -9.73
C HIS A 50 -4.61 -23.44 -10.19
N PRO A 51 -4.43 -22.37 -9.39
CA PRO A 51 -3.51 -21.29 -9.71
C PRO A 51 -2.08 -21.82 -9.72
N ASP A 52 -1.49 -21.96 -10.91
CA ASP A 52 -0.08 -22.28 -11.08
C ASP A 52 0.73 -20.97 -11.13
N PRO A 53 1.67 -20.74 -10.19
CA PRO A 53 2.51 -19.54 -10.18
C PRO A 53 3.43 -19.43 -11.40
N ASN A 54 3.64 -20.53 -12.14
CA ASN A 54 4.54 -20.60 -13.30
C ASN A 54 3.83 -20.43 -14.64
N ILE A 55 2.58 -19.99 -14.66
CA ILE A 55 1.89 -19.68 -15.92
C ILE A 55 2.63 -18.55 -16.62
N ASP A 56 3.16 -18.85 -17.81
CA ASP A 56 3.76 -17.83 -18.65
C ASP A 56 2.74 -16.75 -19.01
N PRO A 57 3.14 -15.48 -19.04
CA PRO A 57 2.23 -14.41 -19.44
C PRO A 57 1.91 -14.48 -20.93
N THR A 58 0.81 -13.84 -21.32
CA THR A 58 0.43 -13.66 -22.73
C THR A 58 1.46 -12.80 -23.47
N LEU A 59 1.97 -11.77 -22.80
CA LEU A 59 2.91 -10.81 -23.34
C LEU A 59 3.90 -10.37 -22.26
N ARG A 60 5.17 -10.21 -22.65
CA ARG A 60 6.20 -9.57 -21.82
C ARG A 60 6.69 -8.34 -22.57
N LEU A 61 6.56 -7.19 -21.93
CA LEU A 61 7.02 -5.91 -22.48
C LEU A 61 8.23 -5.44 -21.70
N ARG A 62 9.22 -4.93 -22.41
CA ARG A 62 10.29 -4.15 -21.79
C ARG A 62 9.76 -2.79 -21.36
N ASP A 63 10.45 -2.13 -20.43
CA ASP A 63 10.04 -0.82 -19.89
C ASP A 63 9.64 0.20 -20.97
N SER A 64 10.44 0.36 -22.03
CA SER A 64 10.13 1.30 -23.11
C SER A 64 8.88 0.92 -23.92
N GLU A 65 8.65 -0.37 -24.13
CA GLU A 65 7.47 -0.89 -24.85
C GLU A 65 6.21 -0.80 -23.97
N ALA A 66 6.35 -1.09 -22.68
CA ALA A 66 5.29 -0.92 -21.69
C ALA A 66 4.86 0.55 -21.59
N HIS A 67 5.81 1.48 -21.54
CA HIS A 67 5.54 2.90 -21.54
C HIS A 67 4.81 3.35 -22.82
N ALA A 68 5.30 2.91 -23.99
CA ALA A 68 4.66 3.21 -25.26
C ALA A 68 3.24 2.66 -25.37
N LEU A 69 3.00 1.43 -24.87
CA LEU A 69 1.66 0.84 -24.83
C LEU A 69 0.74 1.62 -23.89
N LEU A 70 1.20 1.94 -22.67
CA LEU A 70 0.42 2.71 -21.71
C LEU A 70 0.08 4.10 -22.26
N GLU A 71 1.01 4.75 -22.94
CA GLU A 71 0.75 6.03 -23.59
C GLU A 71 -0.26 5.88 -24.75
N ALA A 72 -0.15 4.83 -25.55
CA ALA A 72 -1.10 4.55 -26.63
C ALA A 72 -2.51 4.24 -26.09
N LEU A 73 -2.62 3.44 -25.03
CA LEU A 73 -3.88 3.15 -24.34
C LEU A 73 -4.44 4.42 -23.70
N ALA A 74 -3.60 5.22 -23.05
CA ALA A 74 -4.00 6.51 -22.51
C ALA A 74 -4.53 7.42 -23.61
N ARG A 75 -3.88 7.52 -24.78
CA ARG A 75 -4.41 8.29 -25.92
C ARG A 75 -5.70 7.68 -26.50
N HIS A 76 -5.81 6.36 -26.55
CA HIS A 76 -6.97 5.67 -27.11
C HIS A 76 -8.21 5.85 -26.22
N TYR A 77 -8.07 5.69 -24.90
CA TYR A 77 -9.16 5.82 -23.94
C TYR A 77 -9.39 7.28 -23.49
N ASN A 78 -8.34 8.10 -23.34
CA ASN A 78 -8.47 9.54 -23.08
C ASN A 78 -8.68 10.38 -24.34
N GLY A 79 -8.83 9.74 -25.52
CA GLY A 79 -9.17 10.42 -26.76
C GLY A 79 -10.64 10.87 -26.83
N ALA A 80 -11.49 10.41 -25.90
CA ALA A 80 -12.92 10.76 -25.88
C ALA A 80 -13.50 11.02 -24.47
N GLU A 81 -12.91 10.53 -23.37
CA GLU A 81 -13.43 10.78 -22.02
C GLU A 81 -12.48 11.60 -21.13
N ASP A 82 -13.12 12.48 -20.38
CA ASP A 82 -12.62 13.69 -19.75
C ASP A 82 -11.41 13.44 -18.84
N THR A 83 -10.20 13.70 -19.33
CA THR A 83 -8.98 13.74 -18.50
C THR A 83 -9.12 14.64 -17.26
N ARG A 84 -10.05 15.59 -17.28
CA ARG A 84 -10.38 16.42 -16.11
C ARG A 84 -11.23 15.68 -15.09
N ALA A 85 -12.03 14.69 -15.48
CA ALA A 85 -12.74 13.81 -14.55
C ALA A 85 -11.74 12.89 -13.84
N LEU A 86 -10.82 12.25 -14.58
CA LEU A 86 -9.79 11.40 -13.99
C LEU A 86 -8.88 12.17 -13.01
N ARG A 87 -8.54 13.41 -13.36
CA ARG A 87 -7.77 14.29 -12.48
C ARG A 87 -8.54 14.67 -11.22
N ARG A 88 -9.84 14.97 -11.34
CA ARG A 88 -10.71 15.24 -10.19
C ARG A 88 -10.81 14.03 -9.27
N ASP A 89 -10.92 12.83 -9.82
CA ASP A 89 -11.00 11.59 -9.04
C ASP A 89 -9.68 11.31 -8.31
N TYR A 90 -8.55 11.54 -8.98
CA TYR A 90 -7.23 11.44 -8.35
C TYR A 90 -7.05 12.47 -7.22
N ASP A 91 -7.44 13.72 -7.42
CA ASP A 91 -7.34 14.78 -6.41
C ASP A 91 -8.24 14.46 -5.19
N ALA A 92 -9.44 13.93 -5.43
CA ALA A 92 -10.36 13.49 -4.37
C ALA A 92 -9.82 12.30 -3.58
N GLU A 93 -9.20 11.33 -4.26
CA GLU A 93 -8.55 10.18 -3.61
C GLU A 93 -7.37 10.63 -2.75
N ARG A 94 -6.56 11.59 -3.24
CA ARG A 94 -5.45 12.16 -2.49
C ARG A 94 -5.91 12.85 -1.20
N GLU A 95 -6.95 13.67 -1.26
CA GLU A 95 -7.52 14.33 -0.08
C GLU A 95 -8.05 13.31 0.95
N ARG A 96 -8.62 12.20 0.48
CA ARG A 96 -9.07 11.11 1.37
C ARG A 96 -7.88 10.44 2.08
N VAL A 97 -6.82 10.15 1.34
CA VAL A 97 -5.59 9.55 1.90
C VAL A 97 -4.94 10.50 2.90
N ASP A 98 -4.82 11.78 2.59
CA ASP A 98 -4.22 12.77 3.49
C ASP A 98 -4.98 12.85 4.83
N ARG A 99 -6.31 12.86 4.80
CA ARG A 99 -7.15 12.82 6.02
C ARG A 99 -6.98 11.53 6.83
N LEU A 100 -6.84 10.39 6.15
CA LEU A 100 -6.56 9.12 6.82
C LEU A 100 -5.18 9.16 7.50
N THR A 101 -4.16 9.67 6.81
CA THR A 101 -2.81 9.82 7.36
C THR A 101 -2.79 10.76 8.56
N GLU A 102 -3.51 11.88 8.50
CA GLU A 102 -3.66 12.79 9.63
C GLU A 102 -4.31 12.10 10.84
N THR A 103 -5.40 11.35 10.61
CA THR A 103 -6.10 10.61 11.67
C THR A 103 -5.19 9.57 12.32
N LEU A 104 -4.44 8.81 11.51
CA LEU A 104 -3.47 7.83 12.00
C LEU A 104 -2.34 8.52 12.78
N GLY A 105 -1.84 9.66 12.30
CA GLY A 105 -0.86 10.48 13.01
C GLY A 105 -1.35 10.93 14.39
N ALA A 106 -2.60 11.38 14.48
CA ALA A 106 -3.22 11.77 15.74
C ALA A 106 -3.36 10.60 16.73
N ILE A 107 -3.76 9.41 16.24
CA ILE A 107 -3.83 8.19 17.07
C ILE A 107 -2.44 7.83 17.61
N VAL A 108 -1.41 7.80 16.75
CA VAL A 108 -0.03 7.50 17.16
C VAL A 108 0.50 8.54 18.16
N GLY A 109 0.21 9.83 17.94
CA GLY A 109 0.58 10.90 18.86
C GLY A 109 -0.05 10.73 20.24
N ASN A 110 -1.35 10.43 20.31
CA ASN A 110 -2.06 10.20 21.56
C ASN A 110 -1.55 8.96 22.30
N LEU A 111 -1.28 7.87 21.59
CA LEU A 111 -0.70 6.66 22.18
C LEU A 111 0.72 6.89 22.69
N SER A 112 1.53 7.67 21.98
CA SER A 112 2.89 8.03 22.41
C SER A 112 2.87 8.93 23.65
N GLY A 113 1.93 9.88 23.72
CA GLY A 113 1.69 10.71 24.90
C GLY A 113 1.26 9.89 26.12
N LEU A 114 0.37 8.92 25.92
CA LEU A 114 -0.04 7.98 26.98
C LEU A 114 1.12 7.09 27.45
N ALA A 115 1.94 6.57 26.54
CA ALA A 115 3.12 5.78 26.89
C ALA A 115 4.14 6.62 27.68
N TYR A 116 4.32 7.90 27.34
CA TYR A 116 5.17 8.83 28.08
C TYR A 116 4.62 9.16 29.47
N ALA A 117 3.31 9.38 29.58
CA ALA A 117 2.62 9.64 30.85
C ALA A 117 2.70 8.43 31.80
N ILE A 118 2.54 7.22 31.28
CA ILE A 118 2.69 5.98 32.06
C ILE A 118 4.14 5.84 32.56
N ASN A 119 5.13 6.07 31.69
CA ASN A 119 6.55 5.96 32.05
C ASN A 119 6.99 7.03 33.08
N THR A 120 6.39 8.22 33.05
CA THR A 120 6.67 9.28 34.04
C THR A 120 5.92 9.07 35.35
N SER A 121 4.71 8.49 35.34
CA SER A 121 3.99 8.07 36.55
C SER A 121 4.59 6.83 37.24
N GLY A 122 5.40 6.04 36.52
CA GLY A 122 6.19 4.93 37.06
C GLY A 122 7.53 5.35 37.68
N ARG A 123 7.91 6.63 37.59
CA ARG A 123 9.07 7.16 38.31
C ARG A 123 8.65 7.40 39.76
N ALA A 124 8.71 6.31 40.54
CA ALA A 124 8.54 6.35 41.98
C ALA A 124 9.28 7.57 42.55
N GLU A 125 8.58 8.40 43.32
CA GLU A 125 9.25 9.39 44.15
C GLU A 125 10.35 8.68 44.93
N PRO A 126 11.56 9.25 45.04
CA PRO A 126 12.58 8.66 45.89
C PRO A 126 11.97 8.54 47.29
N VAL A 127 11.77 7.30 47.73
CA VAL A 127 11.38 6.99 49.11
C VAL A 127 12.33 7.78 50.00
N PRO A 128 11.86 8.68 50.86
CA PRO A 128 12.75 9.37 51.79
C PRO A 128 13.42 8.28 52.62
N THR A 129 14.70 8.05 52.38
CA THR A 129 15.52 7.20 53.22
C THR A 129 15.43 7.73 54.64
N THR A 130 15.32 6.81 55.58
CA THR A 130 14.94 6.95 56.99
C THR A 130 15.81 7.87 57.86
N GLU A 131 16.63 8.76 57.28
CA GLU A 131 17.56 9.64 58.00
C GLU A 131 17.15 11.12 58.09
N GLN A 132 15.91 11.49 57.72
CA GLN A 132 15.42 12.86 57.93
C GLN A 132 14.38 12.96 59.05
N TRP A 133 14.73 12.43 60.22
CA TRP A 133 14.16 12.88 61.49
C TRP A 133 15.31 13.41 62.34
N HIS A 134 15.37 14.74 62.51
CA HIS A 134 15.78 15.46 63.72
C HIS A 134 16.31 16.87 63.37
N LYS A 135 15.42 17.86 63.41
CA LYS A 135 15.63 19.07 64.23
C LYS A 135 14.30 19.79 64.44
N ILE A 136 13.54 19.32 65.42
CA ILE A 136 12.58 20.19 66.09
C ILE A 136 13.45 21.15 66.90
N THR A 137 13.70 22.34 66.36
CA THR A 137 14.30 23.43 67.13
C THR A 137 13.36 23.82 68.25
N GLU A 138 13.89 23.74 69.47
CA GLU A 138 13.24 24.14 70.71
C GLU A 138 12.59 25.52 70.59
N GLU A 139 11.32 25.57 70.96
CA GLU A 139 10.57 26.79 71.17
C GLU A 139 11.30 27.70 72.16
N GLY A 140 11.45 28.96 71.75
CA GLY A 140 11.91 30.05 72.58
C GLY A 140 11.05 30.17 73.83
N ARG A 141 11.67 29.87 74.97
CA ARG A 141 11.15 30.16 76.30
C ARG A 141 11.37 31.65 76.61
N GLY A 142 10.29 32.41 76.64
CA GLY A 142 10.17 33.72 77.29
C GLY A 142 8.89 34.43 76.86
N PRO A 143 8.26 35.32 77.68
CA PRO A 143 8.69 35.84 78.98
C PRO A 143 7.62 35.75 80.09
N ARG A 144 8.05 35.85 81.36
CA ARG A 144 7.44 36.66 82.42
C ARG A 144 8.33 36.67 83.65
#